data_AF-N4WQF2-F1
#
_entry.id   AF-N4WQF2-F1
#
_cell.length_a   1.000
_cell.length_b   1.000
_cell.length_c   1.000
_cell.angle_alpha   90.00
_cell.angle_beta   90.00
_cell.angle_gamma   90.00
#
_symmetry.space_group_name_H-M   'P 1'
#
loop_
_entity.id
_entity.type
_entity.pdbx_description
1 polymer ?
#
loop_
_entity_poly.entity_id
_entity_poly.type
_entity_poly.pdbx_seq_one_letter_code
_entity_poly.pdbx_strand_id
1 'polypeptide(L)' 'MPGTPIPWTFKTWIANFKGVNLPIGDLADDIMSDPDFPEVDSFNAIHDYLYEKASHPNVMETFILAWNFYQASK' A
#
# COMPACT_ATOMS: atom_id res chain seq x y z
N MET A 1 1.51 -19.36 -24.01
CA MET A 1 1.03 -19.09 -22.64
C MET A 1 0.66 -17.62 -22.60
N PRO A 2 -0.61 -17.22 -22.41
CA PRO A 2 -0.89 -15.83 -22.11
C PRO A 2 -0.26 -15.56 -20.74
N GLY A 3 0.71 -14.63 -20.70
CA GLY A 3 1.34 -14.22 -19.45
C GLY A 3 0.26 -13.78 -18.48
N THR A 4 0.28 -14.32 -17.26
CA THR A 4 -0.56 -13.85 -16.17
C THR A 4 -0.38 -12.34 -16.10
N PRO A 5 -1.43 -11.52 -16.28
CA PRO A 5 -1.28 -10.09 -16.07
C PRO A 5 -0.81 -9.91 -14.64
N ILE A 6 0.35 -9.28 -14.46
CA ILE A 6 0.86 -8.93 -13.14
C ILE A 6 -0.27 -8.13 -12.49
N PRO A 7 -0.89 -8.61 -11.40
CA PRO A 7 -1.94 -7.84 -10.76
C PRO A 7 -1.22 -6.64 -10.13
N TRP A 8 -1.30 -5.50 -10.81
CA TRP A 8 -0.90 -4.20 -10.29
C TRP A 8 -1.96 -3.83 -9.25
N THR A 9 -1.77 -4.34 -8.03
CA THR A 9 -2.50 -3.92 -6.86
C THR A 9 -1.62 -2.95 -6.08
N PHE A 10 -2.23 -2.13 -5.23
CA PHE A 10 -1.47 -1.25 -4.36
C PHE A 10 -0.43 -2.01 -3.54
N LYS A 11 -0.76 -3.21 -3.03
CA LYS A 11 0.16 -4.05 -2.25
C LYS A 11 1.40 -4.47 -3.06
N THR A 12 1.23 -4.90 -4.31
CA THR A 12 2.38 -5.28 -5.14
C THR A 12 3.18 -4.08 -5.62
N TRP A 13 2.52 -2.93 -5.81
CA TRP A 13 3.18 -1.67 -6.15
C TRP A 13 4.01 -1.09 -5.01
N ILE A 14 3.43 -0.98 -3.80
CA ILE A 14 4.07 -0.37 -2.64
C ILE A 14 5.29 -1.17 -2.17
N ALA A 15 5.30 -2.49 -2.42
CA ALA A 15 6.42 -3.37 -2.13
C ALA A 15 7.75 -2.93 -2.79
N ASN A 16 7.70 -2.18 -3.89
CA ASN A 16 8.90 -1.66 -4.57
C ASN A 16 9.62 -0.56 -3.76
N PHE A 17 8.95 0.03 -2.75
CA PHE A 17 9.50 1.08 -1.90
C PHE A 17 10.07 0.52 -0.58
N LYS A 18 10.10 -0.80 -0.41
CA LYS A 18 10.65 -1.45 0.78
C LYS A 18 12.10 -1.00 1.04
N GLY A 19 12.43 -0.63 2.27
CA GLY A 19 13.77 -0.19 2.66
C GLY A 19 14.18 1.21 2.15
N VAL A 20 13.25 1.97 1.56
CA VAL A 20 13.47 3.39 1.28
C VAL A 20 13.40 4.18 2.59
N ASN A 21 14.41 5.00 2.87
CA ASN A 21 14.45 5.84 4.08
C ASN A 21 13.55 7.10 3.95
N LEU A 22 12.25 6.89 3.73
CA LEU A 22 11.19 7.88 3.61
C LEU A 22 9.89 7.29 4.18
N PRO A 23 8.87 8.10 4.53
CA PRO A 23 7.61 7.59 5.09
C PRO A 23 6.92 6.51 4.23
N ILE A 24 7.03 6.61 2.90
CA ILE A 24 6.49 5.60 1.99
C ILE A 24 7.19 4.25 2.12
N GLY A 25 8.48 4.23 2.47
CA GLY A 25 9.24 3.01 2.71
C GLY A 25 8.90 2.38 4.06
N ASP A 26 8.72 3.20 5.11
CA ASP A 26 8.22 2.71 6.40
C ASP A 26 6.83 2.07 6.23
N LEU A 27 5.92 2.75 5.49
CA LEU A 27 4.61 2.19 5.15
C LEU A 27 4.72 0.89 4.34
N ALA A 28 5.68 0.80 3.41
CA ALA A 28 5.91 -0.41 2.64
C ALA A 28 6.39 -1.57 3.53
N ASP A 29 7.33 -1.30 4.45
CA ASP A 29 7.84 -2.31 5.39
C ASP A 29 6.73 -2.79 6.35
N ASP A 30 5.88 -1.89 6.83
CA ASP A 30 4.73 -2.21 7.67
C ASP A 30 3.72 -3.09 6.94
N ILE A 31 3.29 -2.69 5.73
CA ILE A 31 2.33 -3.45 4.90
C ILE A 31 2.89 -4.84 4.54
N MET A 32 4.17 -4.93 4.19
CA MET A 32 4.80 -6.20 3.81
C MET A 32 5.07 -7.12 4.99
N SER A 33 5.07 -6.59 6.21
CA SER A 33 5.20 -7.36 7.45
C SER A 33 3.84 -7.78 8.03
N ASP A 34 2.73 -7.21 7.54
CA ASP A 34 1.37 -7.53 7.97
C ASP A 34 0.77 -8.67 7.11
N PRO A 35 0.67 -9.90 7.65
CA PRO A 35 0.11 -11.04 6.93
C PRO A 35 -1.39 -10.92 6.69
N ASP A 36 -2.10 -10.11 7.49
CA ASP A 36 -3.55 -9.91 7.38
C ASP A 36 -3.90 -8.75 6.44
N PHE A 37 -2.89 -8.05 5.90
CA PHE A 37 -3.11 -6.90 5.03
C PHE A 37 -3.90 -7.30 3.77
N PRO A 38 -5.00 -6.58 3.45
CA PRO A 38 -5.90 -6.93 2.37
C PRO A 38 -5.20 -7.06 1.01
N GLU A 39 -5.53 -8.13 0.28
CA GLU A 39 -5.05 -8.38 -1.10
C GLU A 39 -5.90 -7.67 -2.18
N VAL A 40 -6.81 -6.79 -1.77
CA VAL A 40 -7.69 -6.06 -2.70
C VAL A 40 -7.06 -4.74 -3.14
N ASP A 41 -7.27 -4.37 -4.40
CA ASP A 41 -6.84 -3.07 -4.94
C ASP A 41 -7.95 -2.01 -4.80
N SER A 42 -8.36 -1.72 -3.57
CA SER A 42 -9.45 -0.79 -3.30
C SER A 42 -9.04 0.22 -2.24
N PHE A 43 -9.15 1.51 -2.59
CA PHE A 43 -8.83 2.61 -1.69
C PHE A 43 -9.61 2.48 -0.38
N ASN A 44 -10.95 2.36 -0.46
CA ASN A 44 -11.80 2.30 0.73
C ASN A 44 -11.45 1.10 1.62
N ALA A 45 -11.26 -0.09 1.03
CA ALA A 45 -10.99 -1.29 1.82
C ALA A 45 -9.63 -1.21 2.54
N ILE A 46 -8.60 -0.69 1.87
CA ILE A 46 -7.27 -0.50 2.49
C ILE A 46 -7.30 0.65 3.50
N HIS A 47 -7.97 1.75 3.16
CA HIS A 47 -8.14 2.90 4.04
C HIS A 47 -8.81 2.51 5.35
N ASP A 48 -9.94 1.80 5.28
CA ASP A 48 -10.70 1.35 6.45
C ASP A 48 -9.86 0.37 7.29
N TYR A 49 -9.14 -0.56 6.65
CA TYR A 49 -8.23 -1.48 7.33
C TYR A 49 -7.10 -0.74 8.09
N LEU A 50 -6.42 0.20 7.43
CA LEU A 50 -5.35 1.00 8.05
C LEU A 50 -5.88 1.90 9.17
N TYR A 51 -7.08 2.46 8.98
CA TYR A 51 -7.74 3.27 9.99
C TYR A 51 -8.04 2.45 11.26
N GLU A 52 -8.58 1.24 11.11
CA GLU A 52 -8.88 0.34 12.23
C GLU A 52 -7.62 -0.17 12.95
N LYS A 53 -6.55 -0.48 12.21
CA LYS A 53 -5.33 -1.09 12.77
C LYS A 53 -4.34 -0.10 13.38
N ALA A 54 -4.03 0.99 12.68
CA ALA A 54 -2.99 1.92 13.09
C ALA A 54 -3.57 3.15 13.79
N SER A 55 -4.75 3.63 13.36
CA SER A 55 -5.43 4.85 13.84
C SER A 55 -4.51 6.08 13.97
N HIS A 56 -3.33 6.07 13.34
CA HIS A 56 -2.33 7.12 13.47
C HIS A 56 -2.45 8.08 12.29
N PRO A 57 -2.67 9.39 12.51
CA PRO A 57 -2.89 10.35 11.44
C PRO A 57 -1.79 10.36 10.37
N ASN A 58 -0.53 10.20 10.79
CA ASN A 58 0.62 10.19 9.87
C ASN A 58 0.61 8.98 8.90
N VAL A 59 0.15 7.82 9.37
CA VAL A 59 0.05 6.61 8.52
C VAL A 59 -1.03 6.82 7.47
N MET A 60 -2.17 7.41 7.86
CA MET A 60 -3.27 7.71 6.95
C MET A 60 -2.87 8.75 5.89
N GLU A 61 -2.19 9.83 6.28
CA GLU A 61 -1.70 10.83 5.34
C GLU A 61 -0.69 10.22 4.36
N THR A 62 0.26 9.43 4.87
CA THR A 62 1.25 8.73 4.05
C THR A 62 0.58 7.76 3.07
N PHE A 63 -0.43 7.02 3.52
CA PHE A 63 -1.22 6.13 2.67
C PHE A 63 -1.95 6.89 1.56
N ILE A 64 -2.64 8.00 1.87
CA ILE A 64 -3.35 8.81 0.87
C ILE A 64 -2.38 9.34 -0.19
N LEU A 65 -1.21 9.83 0.23
CA LEU A 65 -0.17 10.29 -0.69
C LEU A 65 0.36 9.13 -1.56
N ALA A 66 0.71 8.00 -0.95
CA ALA A 66 1.19 6.81 -1.66
C ALA A 66 0.14 6.28 -2.66
N TRP A 67 -1.14 6.31 -2.29
CA TRP A 67 -2.23 5.91 -3.18
C TRP A 67 -2.35 6.83 -4.40
N ASN A 68 -2.22 8.15 -4.21
CA ASN A 68 -2.22 9.09 -5.32
C ASN A 68 -1.03 8.85 -6.27
N PHE A 69 0.16 8.58 -5.74
CA PHE A 69 1.33 8.20 -6.55
C PHE A 69 1.10 6.90 -7.32
N TYR A 70 0.51 5.90 -6.66
CA TYR A 70 0.14 4.65 -7.28
C TYR A 70 -0.81 4.85 -8.47
N GLN A 71 -1.90 5.61 -8.28
CA GLN A 71 -2.85 5.94 -9.36
C GLN A 71 -2.18 6.68 -10.52
N ALA A 72 -1.24 7.60 -10.23
CA ALA A 72 -0.49 8.33 -11.25
C ALA A 72 0.55 7.47 -12.00
N SER A 73 0.96 6.35 -11.41
CA SER A 73 1.93 5.41 -12.01
C SER A 73 1.30 4.29 -12.83
N LYS A 74 -0.04 4.19 -12.81
CA LYS A 74 -0.81 3.24 -13.63
C LYS A 74 -0.95 3.69 -15.08
#